data_AF-A0A445EHS9-F1
#
_entry.id   AF-A0A445EHS9-F1
#
_cell.length_a   1.000
_cell.length_b   1.000
_cell.length_c   1.000
_cell.angle_alpha   90.00
_cell.angle_beta   90.00
_cell.angle_gamma   90.00
#
_symmetry.space_group_name_H-M   'P 1'
#
loop_
_entity.id
_entity.type
_entity.pdbx_description
1 polymer ?
#
loop_
_entity_poly.entity_id
_entity_poly.type
_entity_poly.pdbx_seq_one_letter_code
_entity_poly.pdbx_strand_id
1 'polypeptide(L)'
;MATSKEDAGWLNPNPNPDMMLSIPLKKSDPVEMYRPLRKLIATKYSESDAEKVESVLETLNKCRSDMVERGDLSLPMQRDCLIH
;
A
#
# COMPACT_ATOMS: atom_id res chain seq x y z
N MET A 1 -5.78 -23.78 -59.81
CA MET A 1 -5.28 -22.47 -59.32
C MET A 1 -5.82 -22.29 -57.92
N ALA A 2 -4.98 -22.49 -56.90
CA ALA A 2 -5.34 -22.21 -55.52
C ALA A 2 -4.08 -21.67 -54.83
N THR A 3 -4.08 -20.38 -54.56
CA THR A 3 -3.13 -19.73 -53.66
C THR A 3 -3.94 -18.84 -52.76
N SER A 4 -4.47 -19.42 -51.67
CA SER A 4 -4.98 -18.64 -50.56
C SER A 4 -3.76 -18.16 -49.78
N LYS A 5 -3.49 -16.86 -49.91
CA LYS A 5 -2.46 -16.14 -49.19
C LYS A 5 -2.76 -16.28 -47.69
N GLU A 6 -1.87 -16.96 -47.00
CA GLU A 6 -1.80 -17.02 -45.56
C GLU A 6 -1.83 -15.60 -44.98
N ASP A 7 -2.85 -15.34 -44.17
CA ASP A 7 -2.98 -14.16 -43.33
C ASP A 7 -1.88 -14.27 -42.27
N ALA A 8 -0.75 -13.62 -42.55
CA ALA A 8 0.33 -13.44 -41.57
C ALA A 8 -0.20 -12.53 -40.47
N GLY A 9 -0.95 -13.13 -39.54
CA GLY A 9 -1.33 -12.53 -38.28
C GLY A 9 -0.08 -11.95 -37.64
N TRP A 10 -0.13 -10.65 -37.38
CA TRP A 10 0.91 -9.90 -36.69
C TRP A 10 1.08 -10.45 -35.27
N LEU A 11 1.82 -11.54 -35.12
CA LEU A 11 2.30 -12.01 -33.83
C LEU A 11 3.27 -10.95 -33.33
N ASN A 12 2.82 -10.17 -32.36
CA ASN A 12 3.65 -9.25 -31.59
C ASN A 12 4.89 -10.03 -31.09
N PRO A 13 6.10 -9.76 -31.60
CA PRO A 13 7.30 -10.46 -31.16
C PRO A 13 7.74 -9.77 -29.87
N ASN A 14 6.99 -9.91 -28.79
CA ASN A 14 7.52 -9.55 -27.48
C ASN A 14 8.62 -10.57 -27.16
N PRO A 15 9.91 -10.20 -27.16
CA PRO A 15 11.02 -11.16 -27.01
C PRO A 15 11.12 -11.72 -25.59
N ASN A 16 10.31 -11.21 -24.65
CA ASN A 16 10.27 -11.67 -23.27
C ASN A 16 8.86 -11.50 -22.68
N PRO A 17 7.94 -12.46 -22.92
CA PRO A 17 6.61 -12.44 -22.31
C PRO A 17 6.65 -12.65 -20.78
N ASP A 18 7.73 -13.25 -20.27
CA ASP A 18 7.88 -13.59 -18.84
C ASP A 18 8.73 -12.59 -18.04
N MET A 19 9.21 -11.51 -18.66
CA MET A 19 10.04 -10.53 -17.94
C MET A 19 9.17 -9.59 -17.12
N MET A 20 8.86 -10.04 -15.91
CA MET A 20 8.14 -9.25 -14.92
C MET A 20 9.07 -8.16 -14.35
N LEU A 21 8.73 -6.88 -14.59
CA LEU A 21 9.50 -5.76 -14.07
C LEU A 21 9.15 -5.52 -12.60
N SER A 22 10.18 -5.47 -11.74
CA SER A 22 10.01 -5.08 -10.33
C SER A 22 10.00 -3.57 -10.18
N ILE A 23 8.98 -3.02 -9.54
CA ILE A 23 8.91 -1.59 -9.18
C ILE A 23 9.34 -1.45 -7.71
N PRO A 24 10.40 -0.69 -7.41
CA PRO A 24 10.84 -0.49 -6.03
C PRO A 24 9.82 0.33 -5.24
N LEU A 25 9.61 -0.04 -3.97
CA LEU A 25 8.73 0.71 -3.07
C LEU A 25 9.36 2.04 -2.65
N LYS A 26 8.52 3.05 -2.48
CA LYS A 26 8.94 4.34 -1.92
C LYS A 26 9.28 4.18 -0.44
N LYS A 27 10.37 4.80 -0.02
CA LYS A 27 10.72 4.95 1.40
C LYS A 27 9.90 6.08 2.01
N SER A 28 9.60 5.98 3.30
CA SER A 28 8.94 7.01 4.09
C SER A 28 9.63 7.13 5.44
N ASP A 29 9.76 8.35 5.94
CA ASP A 29 10.27 8.57 7.28
C ASP A 29 9.23 8.16 8.34
N PRO A 30 9.68 7.71 9.53
CA PRO A 30 8.81 7.52 10.68
C PRO A 30 8.08 8.82 10.99
N VAL A 31 6.77 8.73 11.22
CA VAL A 31 5.93 9.89 11.59
C VAL A 31 5.04 9.48 12.73
N GLU A 32 5.05 10.27 13.79
CA GLU A 32 4.17 10.12 14.95
C GLU A 32 2.83 10.80 14.64
N MET A 33 1.77 10.01 14.53
CA MET A 33 0.44 10.48 14.14
C MET A 33 -0.52 10.60 15.32
N TYR A 34 -0.26 9.89 16.41
CA TYR A 34 -1.20 9.78 17.52
C TYR A 34 -1.35 11.11 18.27
N ARG A 35 -0.27 11.77 18.71
CA ARG A 35 -0.38 13.02 19.49
C ARG A 35 -1.02 14.18 18.72
N PRO A 36 -0.65 14.47 17.46
CA PRO A 36 -1.25 15.56 16.71
C PRO A 36 -2.76 15.37 16.49
N LEU A 37 -3.18 14.13 16.18
CA LEU A 37 -4.58 13.81 15.93
C LEU A 37 -5.40 13.81 17.22
N ARG A 38 -4.89 13.23 18.31
CA ARG A 38 -5.56 13.29 19.63
C ARG A 38 -5.77 14.75 20.04
N LYS A 39 -4.72 15.58 19.94
CA LYS A 39 -4.79 17.01 20.26
C LYS A 39 -5.81 17.75 19.40
N LEU A 40 -5.87 17.45 18.11
CA LEU A 40 -6.87 18.03 17.20
C LEU A 40 -8.29 17.72 17.68
N ILE A 41 -8.55 16.47 18.05
CA ILE A 41 -9.88 16.02 18.47
C ILE A 41 -10.28 16.66 19.81
N ALA A 42 -9.38 16.67 20.79
CA ALA A 42 -9.58 17.34 22.07
C ALA A 42 -9.88 18.85 21.90
N THR A 43 -9.19 19.49 20.95
CA THR A 43 -9.36 20.94 20.69
C THR A 43 -10.64 21.27 19.93
N LYS A 44 -11.11 20.38 19.05
CA LYS A 44 -12.24 20.65 18.14
C LYS A 44 -13.58 20.09 18.61
N TYR A 45 -13.55 19.02 19.39
CA TYR A 45 -14.74 18.31 19.85
C TYR A 45 -14.79 18.34 21.37
N SER A 46 -14.07 17.46 22.05
CA SER A 46 -13.93 17.41 23.50
C SER A 46 -12.84 16.41 23.90
N GLU A 47 -12.37 16.46 25.15
CA GLU A 47 -11.46 15.43 25.68
C GLU A 47 -12.16 14.05 25.72
N SER A 48 -13.46 14.01 26.04
CA SER A 48 -14.22 12.74 26.05
C SER A 48 -14.28 12.10 24.66
N ASP A 49 -14.40 12.90 23.60
CA ASP A 49 -14.37 12.36 22.24
C ASP A 49 -12.97 11.91 21.83
N ALA A 50 -11.91 12.55 22.34
CA ALA A 50 -10.53 12.10 22.14
C ALA A 50 -10.28 10.74 22.83
N GLU A 51 -10.81 10.52 24.03
CA GLU A 51 -10.73 9.24 24.74
C GLU A 51 -11.48 8.12 24.04
N LYS A 52 -12.65 8.39 23.43
CA LYS A 52 -13.43 7.37 22.70
C LYS A 52 -12.69 6.81 21.49
N VAL A 53 -11.83 7.61 20.86
CA VAL A 53 -11.09 7.24 19.64
C VAL A 53 -9.64 6.86 19.89
N GLU A 54 -9.24 6.80 21.17
CA GLU A 54 -7.90 6.47 21.64
C GLU A 54 -7.32 5.23 20.94
N SER A 55 -8.06 4.12 21.03
CA SER A 55 -7.64 2.82 20.49
C SER A 55 -7.49 2.85 18.97
N VAL A 56 -8.33 3.64 18.28
CA VAL A 56 -8.26 3.83 16.83
C VAL A 56 -7.00 4.59 16.45
N LEU A 57 -6.68 5.67 17.18
CA LEU A 57 -5.46 6.46 16.93
C LEU A 57 -4.19 5.67 17.21
N GLU A 58 -4.16 4.87 18.28
CA GLU A 58 -3.05 3.97 18.58
C GLU A 58 -2.87 2.90 17.49
N THR A 59 -3.98 2.27 17.08
CA THR A 59 -3.98 1.25 16.02
C THR A 59 -3.51 1.83 14.69
N LEU A 60 -3.96 3.05 14.34
CA LEU A 60 -3.54 3.76 13.14
C LEU A 60 -2.04 4.05 13.16
N ASN A 61 -1.54 4.59 14.28
CA ASN A 61 -0.12 4.94 14.42
C ASN A 61 0.76 3.68 14.35
N LYS A 62 0.33 2.58 14.97
CA LYS A 62 1.01 1.28 14.89
C LYS A 62 1.00 0.72 13.48
N CYS A 63 -0.16 0.71 12.81
CA CYS A 63 -0.32 0.21 11.45
C CYS A 63 0.64 0.93 10.48
N ARG A 64 0.71 2.27 10.55
CA ARG A 64 1.66 3.04 9.74
C ARG A 64 3.11 2.67 10.07
N SER A 65 3.46 2.61 11.34
CA SER A 65 4.85 2.31 11.77
C SER A 65 5.26 0.93 11.26
N ASP A 66 4.38 -0.05 11.41
CA ASP A 66 4.57 -1.41 10.92
C ASP A 66 4.79 -1.46 9.40
N MET A 67 4.04 -0.70 8.61
CA MET A 67 4.23 -0.63 7.15
C MET A 67 5.55 0.02 6.73
N VAL A 68 6.03 1.01 7.51
CA VAL A 68 7.26 1.74 7.20
C VAL A 68 8.49 0.93 7.61
N GLU A 69 8.46 0.31 8.78
CA GLU A 69 9.57 -0.47 9.33
C GLU A 69 9.67 -1.85 8.68
N ARG A 70 8.54 -2.50 8.36
CA ARG A 70 8.50 -3.83 7.73
C ARG A 70 8.48 -3.78 6.20
N GLY A 71 9.32 -2.90 5.65
CA GLY A 71 9.54 -2.72 4.21
C GLY A 71 10.22 -3.92 3.52
N ASP A 72 10.72 -4.87 4.32
CA ASP A 72 11.41 -6.09 3.92
C ASP A 72 10.48 -7.32 3.82
N LEU A 73 9.25 -7.22 4.33
CA LEU A 73 8.25 -8.27 4.20
C LEU A 73 7.78 -8.43 2.75
N SER A 74 7.36 -9.65 2.41
CA SER A 74 6.73 -9.91 1.11
C SER A 74 5.47 -9.06 0.94
N LEU A 75 5.19 -8.60 -0.29
CA LEU A 75 4.02 -7.76 -0.59
C LEU A 75 2.68 -8.33 -0.06
N PRO A 76 2.43 -9.66 -0.08
CA PRO A 76 1.25 -10.25 0.56
C PRO A 76 1.22 -10.04 2.07
N MET A 77 2.36 -10.19 2.75
CA MET A 77 2.45 -9.96 4.20
C MET A 77 2.28 -8.48 4.56
N GLN A 78 2.76 -7.56 3.71
CA GLN A 78 2.50 -6.12 3.86
C GLN A 78 1.01 -5.80 3.67
N ARG A 79 0.34 -6.42 2.69
CA ARG A 79 -1.11 -6.30 2.51
C ARG A 79 -1.86 -6.82 3.74
N ASP A 80 -1.45 -7.95 4.29
CA ASP A 80 -2.19 -8.57 5.40
C ASP A 80 -2.10 -7.73 6.69
N CYS A 81 -1.07 -6.89 6.83
CA CYS A 81 -1.02 -5.87 7.91
C CYS A 81 -2.13 -4.80 7.79
N LEU A 82 -2.77 -4.65 6.63
CA LEU A 82 -3.88 -3.72 6.39
C LEU A 82 -5.26 -4.34 6.68
N ILE A 83 -5.32 -5.66 6.91
CA ILE A 83 -6.57 -6.40 7.13
C ILE A 83 -6.64 -6.75 8.63
N HIS A 84 -7.05 -5.78 9.44
CA HIS A 84 -7.42 -5.99 10.84
C HIS A 84 -8.83 -5.46 11.09
#